data_AF-A0A968D360-F1
#
_entry.id   AF-A0A968D360-F1
#
_cell.length_a   1.000
_cell.length_b   1.000
_cell.length_c   1.000
_cell.angle_alpha   90.00
_cell.angle_beta   90.00
_cell.angle_gamma   90.00
#
_symmetry.space_group_name_H-M   'P 1'
#
loop_
_entity.id
_entity.type
_entity.pdbx_description
1 polymer ?
#
loop_
_entity_poly.entity_id
_entity_poly.type
_entity_poly.pdbx_seq_one_letter_code
_entity_poly.pdbx_strand_id
1 'polypeptide(L)'
;ERSKIPTQRFKLAWISASEGKIFAQLIRDFTEQLEKLGPLSKEAVGGVPTIDKVAAAENLFLDFPVRWLTARVETLAQEENVYGEKLDPEKLNKISDHFFQTEHLKQLILQLVTNNPTSLLNISKKLDTPSKEVFDCLVELKMEGLVDIVGFENEYPVYLHRGEGPE
;
A
#
# COMPACT_ATOMS: atom_id res chain seq x y z
N GLU A 1 -9.42 -9.37 -3.71
CA GLU A 1 -10.59 -9.91 -2.97
C GLU A 1 -10.85 -9.23 -1.61
N ARG A 2 -9.83 -8.97 -0.77
CA ARG A 2 -10.02 -8.38 0.59
C ARG A 2 -10.68 -6.99 0.64
N SER A 3 -10.62 -6.19 -0.42
CA SER A 3 -11.21 -4.83 -0.43
C SER A 3 -12.69 -4.79 -0.78
N LYS A 4 -13.25 -5.83 -1.41
CA LYS A 4 -14.59 -5.84 -2.04
C LYS A 4 -14.84 -4.73 -3.09
N ILE A 5 -13.81 -3.97 -3.45
CA ILE A 5 -13.86 -2.98 -4.54
C ILE A 5 -13.51 -3.72 -5.84
N PRO A 6 -14.30 -3.56 -6.92
CA PRO A 6 -13.96 -4.12 -8.22
C PRO A 6 -12.58 -3.63 -8.69
N THR A 7 -11.71 -4.54 -9.12
CA THR A 7 -10.33 -4.22 -9.53
C THR A 7 -10.29 -3.25 -10.70
N GLN A 8 -11.33 -3.24 -11.53
CA GLN A 8 -11.53 -2.30 -12.63
C GLN A 8 -11.61 -0.82 -12.17
N ARG A 9 -11.76 -0.55 -10.86
CA ARG A 9 -11.75 0.82 -10.32
C ARG A 9 -10.36 1.32 -9.93
N PHE A 10 -9.32 0.52 -10.15
CA PHE A 10 -7.94 0.91 -9.95
C PHE A 10 -7.17 0.77 -11.26
N LYS A 11 -6.40 1.81 -11.61
CA LYS A 11 -5.55 1.80 -12.79
C LYS A 11 -4.24 2.51 -12.49
N LEU A 12 -3.13 1.77 -12.65
CA LEU A 12 -1.80 2.33 -12.66
C LEU A 12 -1.36 2.52 -14.12
N ALA A 13 -0.90 3.71 -14.46
CA ALA A 13 -0.41 4.01 -15.80
C ALA A 13 0.79 4.96 -15.73
N TRP A 14 1.82 4.65 -16.53
CA TRP A 14 3.01 5.48 -16.67
C TRP A 14 2.87 6.29 -17.96
N ILE A 15 2.73 7.61 -17.83
CA ILE A 15 2.62 8.52 -18.97
C ILE A 15 3.65 9.62 -18.81
N SER A 16 4.37 9.95 -19.89
CA SER A 16 5.29 11.08 -19.89
C SER A 16 4.52 12.41 -19.77
N ALA A 17 5.08 13.38 -19.05
CA ALA A 17 4.53 14.73 -18.96
C ALA A 17 4.38 15.43 -20.33
N SER A 18 5.10 14.96 -21.37
CA SER A 18 4.99 15.46 -22.75
C SER A 18 3.80 14.90 -23.54
N GLU A 19 3.11 13.87 -23.04
CA GLU A 19 2.08 13.13 -23.77
C GLU A 19 0.64 13.54 -23.39
N GLY A 20 0.38 14.85 -23.36
CA GLY A 20 -0.90 15.40 -22.87
C GLY A 20 -2.16 14.82 -23.55
N LYS A 21 -2.09 14.47 -24.84
CA LYS A 21 -3.21 13.79 -25.54
C LYS A 21 -3.47 12.39 -25.01
N ILE A 22 -2.43 11.63 -24.73
CA ILE A 22 -2.53 10.25 -24.21
C ILE A 22 -3.06 10.29 -22.78
N PHE A 23 -2.57 11.22 -21.96
CA PHE A 23 -3.10 11.46 -20.62
C PHE A 23 -4.60 11.78 -20.63
N ALA A 24 -5.02 12.75 -21.45
CA ALA A 24 -6.42 13.15 -21.54
C ALA A 24 -7.33 11.99 -22.02
N GLN A 25 -6.84 11.17 -22.95
CA GLN A 25 -7.56 9.98 -23.40
C GLN A 25 -7.67 8.93 -22.28
N LEU A 26 -6.57 8.63 -21.59
CA LEU A 26 -6.55 7.68 -20.47
C LEU A 26 -7.56 8.06 -19.39
N ILE A 27 -7.55 9.33 -18.96
CA ILE A 27 -8.47 9.81 -17.92
C ILE A 27 -9.91 9.67 -18.39
N ARG A 28 -10.21 10.06 -19.63
CA ARG A 28 -11.56 9.93 -20.21
C ARG A 28 -12.03 8.47 -20.22
N ASP A 29 -11.22 7.56 -20.77
CA ASP A 29 -11.56 6.14 -20.87
C ASP A 29 -11.80 5.54 -19.47
N PHE A 30 -10.97 5.93 -18.50
CA PHE A 30 -11.12 5.48 -17.13
C PHE A 30 -12.36 6.05 -16.46
N THR A 31 -12.68 7.33 -16.67
CA THR A 31 -13.92 7.95 -16.18
C THR A 31 -15.14 7.25 -16.76
N GLU A 32 -15.20 7.02 -18.07
CA GLU A 32 -16.30 6.31 -18.71
C GLU A 32 -16.47 4.87 -18.16
N GLN A 33 -15.36 4.20 -17.85
CA GLN A 33 -15.38 2.89 -17.21
C GLN A 33 -15.95 2.97 -15.78
N LEU A 34 -15.55 3.97 -14.98
CA LEU A 34 -16.09 4.17 -13.64
C LEU A 34 -17.58 4.49 -13.66
N GLU A 35 -18.05 5.29 -14.62
CA GLU A 35 -19.47 5.61 -14.83
C GLU A 35 -20.27 4.35 -15.15
N LYS A 36 -19.77 3.49 -16.05
CA LYS A 36 -20.40 2.20 -16.40
C LYS A 36 -20.49 1.25 -15.21
N LEU A 37 -19.49 1.27 -14.31
CA LEU A 37 -19.49 0.46 -13.10
C LEU A 37 -20.45 1.00 -12.02
N GLY A 38 -20.89 2.26 -12.13
CA GLY A 38 -21.83 2.90 -11.20
C GLY A 38 -21.21 3.26 -9.84
N PRO A 39 -22.02 3.54 -8.81
CA PRO A 39 -21.53 3.80 -7.46
C PRO A 39 -20.98 2.52 -6.78
N LEU A 40 -20.22 2.70 -5.71
CA LEU A 40 -19.77 1.58 -4.87
C LEU A 40 -20.95 0.96 -4.12
N SER A 41 -20.92 -0.37 -3.95
CA SER A 41 -21.94 -1.07 -3.18
C SER A 41 -21.83 -0.74 -1.68
N LYS A 42 -22.93 -0.85 -0.94
CA LYS A 42 -22.94 -0.58 0.51
C LYS A 42 -22.00 -1.51 1.28
N GLU A 43 -21.80 -2.73 0.79
CA GLU A 43 -20.89 -3.73 1.34
C GLU A 43 -19.41 -3.35 1.11
N ALA A 44 -19.11 -2.64 0.02
CA ALA A 44 -17.78 -2.08 -0.22
C ALA A 44 -17.51 -0.86 0.69
N VAL A 45 -18.57 -0.17 1.12
CA VAL A 45 -18.54 1.01 2.00
C VAL A 45 -18.47 0.66 3.50
N GLY A 46 -18.98 -0.50 3.93
CA GLY A 46 -19.16 -0.86 5.35
C GLY A 46 -17.95 -1.46 6.11
N GLY A 47 -16.75 -1.54 5.52
CA GLY A 47 -15.54 -2.08 6.19
C GLY A 47 -14.67 -0.99 6.86
N VAL A 48 -13.35 -1.24 7.06
CA VAL A 48 -12.37 -0.11 7.14
C VAL A 48 -12.79 0.88 6.06
N PRO A 49 -13.07 2.15 6.41
CA PRO A 49 -13.68 3.10 5.49
C PRO A 49 -13.03 2.97 4.12
N THR A 50 -13.83 2.77 3.06
CA THR A 50 -13.28 2.55 1.71
C THR A 50 -12.24 3.61 1.35
N ILE A 51 -12.47 4.83 1.83
CA ILE A 51 -11.58 5.97 1.70
C ILE A 51 -10.18 5.68 2.27
N ASP A 52 -10.07 5.05 3.44
CA ASP A 52 -8.78 4.71 4.06
C ASP A 52 -8.04 3.64 3.25
N LYS A 53 -8.76 2.68 2.66
CA LYS A 53 -8.14 1.68 1.77
C LYS A 53 -7.64 2.29 0.47
N VAL A 54 -8.38 3.26 -0.08
CA VAL A 54 -7.96 4.00 -1.28
C VAL A 54 -6.76 4.88 -0.95
N ALA A 55 -6.79 5.60 0.18
CA ALA A 55 -5.68 6.42 0.65
C ALA A 55 -4.42 5.58 0.92
N ALA A 56 -4.56 4.41 1.55
CA ALA A 56 -3.44 3.48 1.74
C ALA A 56 -2.84 3.02 0.41
N ALA A 57 -3.67 2.70 -0.58
CA ALA A 57 -3.21 2.31 -1.91
C ALA A 57 -2.53 3.48 -2.65
N GLU A 58 -3.06 4.69 -2.53
CA GLU A 58 -2.45 5.90 -3.09
C GLU A 58 -1.07 6.14 -2.47
N ASN A 59 -0.98 6.19 -1.14
CA ASN A 59 0.27 6.39 -0.41
C ASN A 59 1.31 5.32 -0.72
N LEU A 60 0.87 4.06 -0.86
CA LEU A 60 1.74 2.95 -1.29
C LEU A 60 2.43 3.27 -2.62
N PHE A 61 1.69 3.73 -3.63
CA PHE A 61 2.26 4.03 -4.95
C PHE A 61 3.01 5.36 -5.02
N LEU A 62 2.83 6.24 -4.04
CA LEU A 62 3.63 7.46 -3.88
C LEU A 62 4.98 7.17 -3.20
N ASP A 63 5.06 6.10 -2.42
CA ASP A 63 6.26 5.73 -1.67
C ASP A 63 7.44 5.35 -2.58
N PHE A 64 8.63 5.81 -2.19
CA PHE A 64 9.84 5.72 -3.02
C PHE A 64 10.27 4.27 -3.32
N PRO A 65 10.39 3.37 -2.32
CA PRO A 65 10.76 1.97 -2.55
C PRO A 65 9.85 1.25 -3.55
N VAL A 66 8.54 1.49 -3.46
CA VAL A 66 7.52 0.90 -4.35
C VAL A 66 7.70 1.39 -5.78
N ARG A 67 7.87 2.71 -5.95
CA ARG A 67 8.11 3.32 -7.27
C ARG A 67 9.43 2.84 -7.87
N TRP A 68 10.48 2.76 -7.07
CA TRP A 68 11.79 2.28 -7.50
C TRP A 68 11.72 0.82 -7.98
N LEU A 69 11.11 -0.07 -7.19
CA LEU A 69 10.98 -1.48 -7.55
C LEU A 69 10.16 -1.64 -8.83
N THR A 70 9.03 -0.94 -8.92
CA THR A 70 8.16 -1.01 -10.10
C THR A 70 8.88 -0.52 -11.37
N ALA A 71 9.70 0.54 -11.25
CA ALA A 71 10.49 1.06 -12.37
C ALA A 71 11.64 0.13 -12.80
N ARG A 72 12.16 -0.70 -11.88
CA ARG A 72 13.32 -1.55 -12.14
C ARG A 72 13.02 -3.02 -12.34
N VAL A 73 11.81 -3.50 -12.04
CA VAL A 73 11.46 -4.94 -12.09
C VAL A 73 11.78 -5.56 -13.45
N GLU A 74 11.47 -4.86 -14.55
CA GLU A 74 11.74 -5.36 -15.90
C GLU A 74 13.24 -5.45 -16.17
N THR A 75 13.99 -4.39 -15.83
CA THR A 75 15.45 -4.35 -15.92
C THR A 75 16.10 -5.46 -15.09
N LEU A 76 15.65 -5.66 -13.85
CA LEU A 76 16.15 -6.69 -12.95
C LEU A 76 15.89 -8.11 -13.47
N ALA A 77 14.82 -8.32 -14.23
CA ALA A 77 14.50 -9.60 -14.85
C ALA A 77 15.33 -9.88 -16.11
N GLN A 78 15.73 -8.84 -16.85
CA GLN A 78 16.38 -8.96 -18.15
C GLN A 78 17.91 -8.85 -18.08
N GLU A 79 18.42 -7.98 -17.21
CA GLU A 79 19.85 -7.67 -17.09
C GLU A 79 20.57 -8.62 -16.12
N GLU A 80 21.87 -8.77 -16.33
CA GLU A 80 22.77 -9.48 -15.42
C GLU A 80 23.24 -8.56 -14.29
N ASN A 81 23.40 -9.11 -13.09
CA ASN A 81 23.99 -8.39 -11.97
C ASN A 81 25.51 -8.17 -12.19
N VAL A 82 26.16 -7.46 -11.25
CA VAL A 82 27.62 -7.17 -11.31
C VAL A 82 28.51 -8.43 -11.28
N TYR A 83 27.95 -9.60 -11.04
CA TYR A 83 28.61 -10.91 -11.03
C TYR A 83 28.30 -11.74 -12.29
N GLY A 84 27.55 -11.19 -13.26
CA GLY A 84 27.15 -11.89 -14.48
C GLY A 84 25.99 -12.87 -14.30
N GLU A 85 25.27 -12.78 -13.18
CA GLU A 85 24.15 -13.68 -12.89
C GLU A 85 22.82 -13.04 -13.27
N LYS A 86 21.92 -13.82 -13.88
CA LYS A 86 20.53 -13.41 -14.09
C LYS A 86 19.66 -13.80 -12.92
N LEU A 87 18.80 -12.87 -12.50
CA LEU A 87 17.76 -13.15 -11.52
C LEU A 87 16.72 -14.09 -12.14
N ASP A 88 16.38 -15.14 -11.41
CA ASP A 88 15.25 -16.00 -11.73
C ASP A 88 13.95 -15.17 -11.69
N PRO A 89 13.19 -15.08 -12.81
CA PRO A 89 11.96 -14.31 -12.87
C PRO A 89 10.91 -14.76 -11.85
N GLU A 90 10.81 -16.06 -11.55
CA GLU A 90 9.85 -16.55 -10.56
C GLU A 90 10.20 -16.10 -9.14
N LYS A 91 11.49 -16.17 -8.80
CA LYS A 91 12.00 -15.68 -7.51
C LYS A 91 11.81 -14.17 -7.39
N LEU A 92 12.08 -13.40 -8.45
CA LEU A 92 11.89 -11.95 -8.46
C LEU A 92 10.41 -11.58 -8.25
N ASN A 93 9.49 -12.28 -8.91
CA ASN A 93 8.05 -12.08 -8.71
C ASN A 93 7.64 -12.35 -7.26
N LYS A 94 8.09 -13.47 -6.67
CA LYS A 94 7.77 -13.80 -5.25
C LYS A 94 8.30 -12.74 -4.28
N ILE A 95 9.52 -12.26 -4.49
CA ILE A 95 10.10 -11.19 -3.65
C ILE A 95 9.30 -9.90 -3.82
N SER A 96 8.93 -9.55 -5.05
CA SER A 96 8.16 -8.35 -5.34
C SER A 96 6.77 -8.43 -4.70
N ASP A 97 6.05 -9.54 -4.87
CA ASP A 97 4.74 -9.76 -4.27
C ASP A 97 4.78 -9.64 -2.75
N HIS A 98 5.78 -10.24 -2.11
CA HIS A 98 5.96 -10.13 -0.67
C HIS A 98 6.23 -8.68 -0.24
N PHE A 99 7.11 -7.99 -0.95
CA PHE A 99 7.41 -6.58 -0.72
C PHE A 99 6.14 -5.71 -0.82
N PHE A 100 5.36 -5.84 -1.91
CA PHE A 100 4.11 -5.07 -2.07
C PHE A 100 3.08 -5.38 -0.97
N GLN A 101 3.01 -6.64 -0.52
CA GLN A 101 2.11 -7.03 0.58
C GLN A 101 2.52 -6.36 1.90
N THR A 102 3.82 -6.34 2.22
CA THR A 102 4.36 -5.71 3.43
C THR A 102 4.15 -4.20 3.39
N GLU A 103 4.52 -3.53 2.30
CA GLU A 103 4.34 -2.09 2.16
C GLU A 103 2.85 -1.69 2.22
N HIS A 104 1.98 -2.46 1.59
CA HIS A 104 0.53 -2.22 1.66
C HIS A 104 -0.01 -2.38 3.09
N LEU A 105 0.46 -3.40 3.83
CA LEU A 105 0.08 -3.59 5.23
C LEU A 105 0.57 -2.42 6.10
N LYS A 106 1.80 -1.94 5.90
CA LYS A 106 2.32 -0.73 6.56
C LYS A 106 1.40 0.47 6.33
N GLN A 107 1.01 0.73 5.08
CA GLN A 107 0.11 1.85 4.76
C GLN A 107 -1.27 1.71 5.42
N LEU A 108 -1.84 0.50 5.48
CA LEU A 108 -3.10 0.27 6.19
C LEU A 108 -2.98 0.49 7.70
N ILE A 109 -1.87 0.07 8.30
CA ILE A 109 -1.58 0.32 9.73
C ILE A 109 -1.50 1.82 9.98
N LEU A 110 -0.75 2.56 9.15
CA LEU A 110 -0.62 4.01 9.24
C LEU A 110 -1.98 4.72 9.19
N GLN A 111 -2.86 4.33 8.26
CA GLN A 111 -4.23 4.88 8.20
C GLN A 111 -5.01 4.66 9.50
N LEU A 112 -4.89 3.45 10.10
CA LEU A 112 -5.57 3.14 11.36
C LEU A 112 -5.03 3.91 12.56
N VAL A 113 -3.70 4.12 12.63
CA VAL A 113 -3.05 4.79 13.77
C VAL A 113 -2.95 6.32 13.61
N THR A 114 -3.32 6.87 12.44
CA THR A 114 -3.26 8.32 12.17
C THR A 114 -4.21 9.13 13.05
N ASN A 115 -5.46 8.69 13.17
CA ASN A 115 -6.50 9.45 13.89
C ASN A 115 -6.88 8.82 15.23
N ASN A 116 -6.32 7.65 15.58
CA ASN A 116 -6.70 6.92 16.78
C ASN A 116 -5.55 6.02 17.26
N PRO A 117 -4.88 6.34 18.39
CA PRO A 117 -3.91 5.45 18.99
C PRO A 117 -4.51 4.07 19.26
N THR A 118 -3.85 3.00 18.81
CA THR A 118 -4.41 1.66 18.96
C THR A 118 -3.35 0.58 19.18
N SER A 119 -3.75 -0.52 19.82
CA SER A 119 -2.87 -1.64 20.18
C SER A 119 -2.77 -2.67 19.05
N LEU A 120 -1.69 -3.47 19.09
CA LEU A 120 -1.43 -4.55 18.14
C LEU A 120 -2.64 -5.46 17.90
N LEU A 121 -3.31 -5.88 18.99
CA LEU A 121 -4.45 -6.79 18.92
C LEU A 121 -5.65 -6.16 18.21
N ASN A 122 -5.88 -4.86 18.44
CA ASN A 122 -6.97 -4.13 17.79
C ASN A 122 -6.70 -3.93 16.30
N ILE A 123 -5.45 -3.64 15.91
CA ILE A 123 -5.03 -3.55 14.50
C ILE A 123 -5.22 -4.90 13.81
N SER A 124 -4.70 -5.98 14.41
CA SER A 124 -4.80 -7.36 13.89
C SER A 124 -6.26 -7.78 13.66
N LYS A 125 -7.16 -7.48 14.60
CA LYS A 125 -8.60 -7.74 14.44
C LYS A 125 -9.24 -6.89 13.35
N LYS A 126 -8.93 -5.60 13.26
CA LYS A 126 -9.53 -4.69 12.25
C LYS A 126 -9.10 -5.04 10.82
N LEU A 127 -7.85 -5.47 10.65
CA LEU A 127 -7.28 -5.81 9.35
C LEU A 127 -7.45 -7.28 8.98
N ASP A 128 -8.00 -8.11 9.87
CA ASP A 128 -8.10 -9.57 9.70
C ASP A 128 -6.75 -10.18 9.27
N THR A 129 -5.70 -9.80 9.99
CA THR A 129 -4.29 -10.11 9.67
C THR A 129 -3.59 -10.67 10.91
N PRO A 130 -2.76 -11.72 10.80
CA PRO A 130 -2.07 -12.32 11.93
C PRO A 130 -1.26 -11.30 12.74
N SER A 131 -1.32 -11.38 14.08
CA SER A 131 -0.64 -10.40 14.95
C SER A 131 0.87 -10.36 14.74
N LYS A 132 1.49 -11.47 14.31
CA LYS A 132 2.91 -11.48 13.95
C LYS A 132 3.22 -10.54 12.77
N GLU A 133 2.46 -10.62 11.68
CA GLU A 133 2.67 -9.78 10.50
C GLU A 133 2.47 -8.30 10.81
N VAL A 134 1.44 -7.98 11.60
CA VAL A 134 1.20 -6.62 12.09
C VAL A 134 2.33 -6.14 12.98
N PHE A 135 2.83 -6.99 13.88
CA PHE A 135 3.94 -6.66 14.76
C PHE A 135 5.23 -6.39 13.98
N ASP A 136 5.57 -7.25 13.02
CA ASP A 136 6.75 -7.08 12.17
C ASP A 136 6.70 -5.72 11.43
N CYS A 137 5.54 -5.36 10.86
CA CYS A 137 5.33 -4.05 10.23
C CYS A 137 5.42 -2.88 11.22
N LEU A 138 4.87 -3.00 12.43
CA LEU A 138 4.93 -1.95 13.45
C LEU A 138 6.37 -1.69 13.93
N VAL A 139 7.20 -2.73 14.00
CA VAL A 139 8.63 -2.59 14.32
C VAL A 139 9.34 -1.81 13.22
N GLU A 140 9.12 -2.17 11.95
CA GLU A 140 9.69 -1.43 10.81
C GLU A 140 9.24 0.04 10.81
N LEU A 141 7.94 0.30 10.91
CA LEU A 141 7.39 1.66 10.99
C LEU A 141 7.97 2.46 12.17
N LYS A 142 8.26 1.80 13.30
CA LYS A 142 8.89 2.45 14.46
C LYS A 142 10.35 2.77 14.18
N MET A 143 11.08 1.88 13.51
CA MET A 143 12.47 2.10 13.09
C MET A 143 12.57 3.22 12.04
N GLU A 144 11.59 3.31 11.15
CA GLU A 144 11.43 4.39 10.16
C GLU A 144 10.98 5.72 10.80
N GLY A 145 10.59 5.71 12.09
CA GLY A 145 10.16 6.90 12.82
C GLY A 145 8.74 7.37 12.49
N LEU A 146 7.96 6.56 11.77
CA LEU A 146 6.59 6.86 11.33
C LEU A 146 5.56 6.61 12.43
N VAL A 147 5.85 5.75 13.41
CA VAL A 147 4.96 5.52 14.56
C VAL A 147 5.68 5.69 15.89
N ASP A 148 4.93 6.09 16.91
CA ASP A 148 5.39 6.19 18.29
C ASP A 148 4.53 5.35 19.23
N ILE A 149 5.16 4.87 20.31
CA ILE A 149 4.47 4.20 21.41
C ILE A 149 4.01 5.29 22.37
N VAL A 150 2.70 5.45 22.51
CA VAL A 150 2.10 6.51 23.35
C VAL A 150 1.53 5.99 24.67
N GLY A 151 1.58 4.68 24.88
CA GLY A 151 1.11 4.05 26.11
C GLY A 151 1.02 2.53 26.00
N PHE A 152 0.34 1.93 26.96
CA PHE A 152 0.11 0.49 27.04
C PHE A 152 -1.35 0.19 27.37
N GLU A 153 -1.92 -0.81 26.72
CA GLU A 153 -3.26 -1.35 26.96
C GLU A 153 -3.10 -2.84 27.28
N ASN A 154 -3.37 -3.25 28.53
CA ASN A 154 -3.22 -4.65 28.99
C ASN A 154 -1.85 -5.26 28.64
N GLU A 155 -0.76 -4.54 28.95
CA GLU A 155 0.64 -4.92 28.65
C GLU A 155 1.05 -4.83 27.15
N TYR A 156 0.12 -4.51 26.25
CA TYR A 156 0.43 -4.31 24.83
C TYR A 156 0.70 -2.84 24.51
N PRO A 157 1.77 -2.52 23.75
CA PRO A 157 2.03 -1.15 23.31
C PRO A 157 0.90 -0.59 22.45
N VAL A 158 0.59 0.69 22.65
CA VAL A 158 -0.36 1.47 21.85
C VAL A 158 0.42 2.39 20.94
N TYR A 159 0.12 2.32 19.64
CA TYR A 159 0.84 3.03 18.58
C TYR A 159 0.02 4.20 18.05
N LEU A 160 0.70 5.30 17.76
CA LEU A 160 0.15 6.48 17.09
C LEU A 160 1.04 6.86 15.92
N HIS A 161 0.45 7.25 14.79
CA HIS A 161 1.21 7.79 13.66
C HIS A 161 1.87 9.11 14.08
N ARG A 162 3.16 9.24 13.81
CA ARG A 162 3.84 10.51 13.85
C ARG A 162 3.57 11.20 12.51
N GLY A 163 2.52 12.03 12.46
CA GLY A 163 2.26 12.85 11.27
C GLY A 163 3.54 13.55 10.83
N GLU A 164 3.75 13.64 9.50
CA GLU A 164 5.02 14.05 8.85
C GLU A 164 5.93 14.83 9.79
N GLY A 165 6.99 14.16 10.27
CA GLY A 165 8.04 14.84 11.02
C GLY A 165 8.62 15.97 10.15
N PRO A 166 8.97 17.13 10.73
CA PRO A 166 9.42 18.27 9.94
C PRO A 166 10.71 17.91 9.18
N GLU A 167 10.78 18.35 7.92
CA GLU A 167 12.03 18.48 7.17
C GLU A 167 13.11 19.24 7.97
#